data_AF-A0A1Y4WAZ5-F1
#
_entry.id   AF-A0A1Y4WAZ5-F1
#
_cell.length_a   1.000
_cell.length_b   1.000
_cell.length_c   1.000
_cell.angle_alpha   90.00
_cell.angle_beta   90.00
_cell.angle_gamma   90.00
#
_symmetry.space_group_name_H-M   'P 1'
#
loop_
_entity.id
_entity.type
_entity.pdbx_description
1 polymer ?
#
loop_
_entity_poly.entity_id
_entity_poly.type
_entity_poly.pdbx_seq_one_letter_code
_entity_poly.pdbx_strand_id
1 'polypeptide(L)'
;MEIHIRDDQKLVEIWLNRREQGDPELRGRLKPFFQTYHARKYLVAVYQSGEEPLYDGTRELLLYNRRRQAEREVRREKGVSPTASA
;
A
#
# COMPACT_ATOMS: atom_id res chain seq x y z
N MET A 1 10.04 -11.50 -2.90
CA MET A 1 10.17 -10.54 -4.00
C MET A 1 9.35 -11.05 -5.15
N GLU A 2 8.49 -10.20 -5.70
CA GLU A 2 7.69 -10.51 -6.89
C GLU A 2 8.01 -9.51 -8.00
N ILE A 3 7.97 -9.94 -9.26
CA ILE A 3 8.23 -9.09 -10.43
C ILE A 3 7.11 -9.31 -11.43
N HIS A 4 6.42 -8.24 -11.81
CA HIS A 4 5.41 -8.24 -12.85
C HIS A 4 5.86 -7.36 -14.01
N ILE A 5 5.76 -7.88 -15.23
CA ILE A 5 6.08 -7.13 -16.45
C ILE A 5 4.76 -6.90 -17.17
N ARG A 6 4.36 -5.63 -17.26
CA ARG A 6 3.21 -5.14 -18.02
C ARG A 6 3.71 -4.57 -19.33
N ASP A 7 3.85 -5.44 -20.32
CA ASP A 7 4.38 -5.07 -21.64
C ASP A 7 3.52 -4.07 -22.40
N ASP A 8 2.20 -4.13 -22.19
CA ASP A 8 1.19 -3.21 -22.72
C ASP A 8 1.40 -1.77 -22.25
N GLN A 9 1.81 -1.60 -20.99
CA GLN A 9 2.07 -0.31 -20.37
C GLN A 9 3.55 0.08 -20.35
N LYS A 10 4.44 -0.78 -20.90
CA LYS A 10 5.89 -0.65 -20.75
C LYS A 10 6.30 -0.43 -19.28
N LEU A 11 5.69 -1.17 -18.37
CA LEU A 11 5.90 -1.04 -16.93
C LEU A 11 6.42 -2.35 -16.34
N VAL A 12 7.43 -2.26 -15.48
CA VAL A 12 7.91 -3.37 -14.66
C VAL A 12 7.69 -3.01 -13.20
N GLU A 13 6.92 -3.85 -12.50
CA GLU A 13 6.61 -3.69 -11.09
C GLU A 13 7.45 -4.68 -10.30
N ILE A 14 8.21 -4.19 -9.32
CA ILE A 14 9.00 -5.03 -8.41
C ILE A 14 8.47 -4.82 -7.01
N TRP A 15 8.04 -5.90 -6.36
CA TRP A 15 7.50 -5.87 -5.02
C TRP A 15 8.50 -6.49 -4.04
N LEU A 16 8.96 -5.69 -3.10
CA LEU A 16 9.91 -6.08 -2.06
C LEU A 16 9.23 -6.13 -0.70
N ASN A 17 9.44 -7.23 0.02
CA ASN A 17 9.07 -7.29 1.43
C ASN A 17 10.14 -6.59 2.31
N ARG A 18 9.85 -6.49 3.61
CA ARG A 18 10.69 -5.76 4.57
C ARG A 18 12.13 -6.27 4.64
N ARG A 19 12.33 -7.59 4.54
CA ARG A 19 13.68 -8.18 4.59
C ARG A 19 14.46 -7.87 3.32
N GLU A 20 13.79 -7.90 2.18
CA GLU A 20 14.35 -7.68 0.86
C GLU A 20 14.70 -6.21 0.60
N GLN A 21 13.88 -5.27 1.09
CA GLN A 21 14.16 -3.83 0.95
C GLN A 21 15.49 -3.40 1.60
N GLY A 22 15.82 -4.04 2.72
CA GLY A 22 17.03 -3.77 3.51
C GLY A 22 18.26 -4.52 3.05
N ASP A 23 18.15 -5.40 2.05
CA ASP A 23 19.26 -6.22 1.56
C ASP A 23 20.07 -5.46 0.46
N PRO A 24 21.31 -5.03 0.76
CA PRO A 24 22.15 -4.34 -0.20
C PRO A 24 22.62 -5.24 -1.35
N GLU A 25 22.77 -6.55 -1.15
CA GLU A 25 23.14 -7.48 -2.22
C GLU A 25 22.00 -7.62 -3.23
N LEU A 26 20.76 -7.69 -2.76
CA LEU A 26 19.58 -7.71 -3.62
C LEU A 26 19.50 -6.42 -4.46
N ARG A 27 19.75 -5.26 -3.87
CA ARG A 27 19.82 -3.99 -4.61
C ARG A 27 20.91 -3.99 -5.68
N GLY A 28 22.08 -4.53 -5.35
CA GLY A 28 23.18 -4.72 -6.30
C GLY A 28 22.76 -5.58 -7.51
N ARG A 29 22.05 -6.68 -7.25
CA ARG A 29 21.54 -7.58 -8.29
C ARG A 29 20.44 -6.96 -9.15
N LEU A 30 19.62 -6.05 -8.61
CA LEU A 30 18.56 -5.36 -9.35
C LEU A 30 19.08 -4.22 -10.24
N LYS A 31 20.25 -3.66 -9.94
CA LYS A 31 20.86 -2.56 -10.71
C LYS A 31 21.00 -2.84 -12.22
N PRO A 32 21.55 -3.99 -12.67
CA PRO A 32 21.61 -4.32 -14.11
C PRO A 32 20.22 -4.58 -14.72
N PHE A 33 19.27 -5.07 -13.94
CA PHE A 33 17.89 -5.27 -14.37
C PHE A 33 17.23 -3.92 -14.70
N PHE A 34 17.36 -2.93 -13.82
CA PHE A 34 16.89 -1.56 -14.08
C PHE A 34 17.47 -0.97 -15.37
N GLN A 35 18.78 -1.13 -15.58
CA GLN A 35 19.46 -0.61 -16.78
C GLN A 35 18.92 -1.26 -18.06
N THR A 36 18.68 -2.57 -18.04
CA THR A 36 18.17 -3.31 -19.20
C THR A 36 16.77 -2.84 -19.61
N TYR A 37 15.86 -2.66 -18.64
CA TYR A 37 14.50 -2.23 -18.93
C TYR A 37 14.41 -0.73 -19.24
N HIS A 38 15.23 0.10 -18.59
CA HIS A 38 15.34 1.51 -18.92
C HIS A 38 15.81 1.72 -20.37
N ALA A 39 16.81 0.95 -20.83
CA ALA A 39 17.27 0.99 -22.23
C ALA A 39 16.16 0.60 -23.23
N ARG A 40 15.25 -0.29 -22.82
CA ARG A 40 14.08 -0.71 -23.61
C ARG A 40 12.89 0.26 -23.49
N LYS A 41 13.08 1.41 -22.82
CA LYS A 41 12.06 2.43 -22.52
C LYS A 41 10.89 1.92 -21.66
N TYR A 42 11.17 0.96 -20.77
CA TYR A 42 10.21 0.56 -19.74
C TYR A 42 10.39 1.43 -18.51
N LEU A 43 9.28 1.83 -17.89
CA LEU A 43 9.26 2.37 -16.54
C LEU A 43 9.44 1.21 -15.55
N VAL A 44 10.34 1.36 -14.58
CA VAL A 44 10.47 0.37 -13.50
C VAL A 44 10.00 1.00 -12.19
N ALA A 45 8.93 0.45 -11.62
CA ALA A 45 8.38 0.84 -10.33
C ALA A 45 8.77 -0.19 -9.27
N VAL A 46 9.35 0.27 -8.16
CA VAL A 46 9.72 -0.59 -7.02
C VAL A 46 8.81 -0.26 -5.86
N TYR A 47 7.91 -1.19 -5.53
CA TYR A 47 7.03 -1.13 -4.38
C TYR A 47 7.70 -1.78 -3.17
N GLN A 48 7.69 -1.08 -2.05
CA GLN A 48 8.31 -1.53 -0.81
C GLN A 48 7.23 -1.63 0.26
N SER A 49 7.23 -2.71 1.05
CA SER A 49 6.33 -2.84 2.19
C SER A 49 6.55 -1.70 3.19
N GLY A 50 5.46 -1.11 3.69
CA GLY A 50 5.52 -0.09 4.74
C GLY A 50 6.10 -0.62 6.06
N GLU A 51 6.45 0.32 6.95
CA GLU A 51 7.11 0.00 8.23
C GLU A 51 6.14 -0.44 9.33
N GLU A 52 4.87 -0.03 9.23
CA GLU A 52 3.86 -0.27 10.26
C GLU A 52 3.42 -1.74 10.33
N PRO A 53 3.22 -2.27 11.54
CA PRO A 53 2.69 -3.61 11.70
C PRO A 53 1.27 -3.70 11.14
N LEU A 54 1.08 -4.54 10.13
CA LEU A 54 -0.23 -4.74 9.48
C LEU A 54 -1.31 -5.14 10.48
N TYR A 55 -0.96 -5.97 11.47
CA TYR A 55 -1.89 -6.43 12.49
C TYR A 55 -2.41 -5.29 13.36
N ASP A 56 -1.51 -4.45 13.88
CA ASP A 56 -1.89 -3.36 14.78
C ASP A 56 -2.71 -2.31 14.03
N GLY A 57 -2.29 -1.91 12.83
CA GLY A 57 -3.04 -0.95 12.01
C GLY A 57 -4.44 -1.45 11.63
N THR A 58 -4.56 -2.73 11.27
CA THR A 58 -5.87 -3.33 10.94
C THR A 58 -6.75 -3.42 12.19
N ARG A 59 -6.19 -3.83 13.33
CA ARG A 59 -6.90 -3.92 14.61
C ARG A 59 -7.45 -2.57 15.03
N GLU A 60 -6.65 -1.52 14.97
CA GLU A 60 -7.07 -0.16 15.32
C GLU A 60 -8.19 0.35 14.42
N LEU A 61 -8.06 0.15 13.11
CA LEU A 61 -9.08 0.53 12.13
C LEU A 61 -10.42 -0.18 12.39
N LEU A 62 -10.40 -1.48 12.69
CA LEU A 62 -11.60 -2.25 13.01
C LEU A 62 -12.27 -1.75 14.30
N LEU A 63 -11.48 -1.47 15.34
CA LEU A 63 -11.98 -0.91 16.60
C LEU A 63 -12.61 0.46 16.38
N TYR A 64 -11.95 1.33 15.61
CA TYR A 64 -12.47 2.65 15.23
C TYR A 64 -13.79 2.53 14.48
N ASN A 65 -13.86 1.70 13.44
CA ASN A 65 -15.07 1.50 12.65
C ASN A 65 -16.23 0.98 13.50
N ARG A 66 -15.97 0.03 14.40
CA ARG A 66 -16.99 -0.50 15.32
C ARG A 66 -17.54 0.57 16.26
N ARG A 67 -16.67 1.44 16.81
CA ARG A 67 -17.10 2.57 17.66
C ARG A 67 -17.96 3.55 16.87
N ARG A 68 -17.52 3.94 15.66
CA ARG A 68 -18.26 4.86 14.80
C ARG A 68 -19.61 4.30 14.34
N GLN A 69 -19.69 2.98 14.11
CA GLN A 69 -20.96 2.31 13.82
C GLN A 69 -21.92 2.42 15.01
N ALA A 70 -21.48 2.06 16.21
CA ALA A 70 -22.30 2.18 17.42
C ALA A 70 -22.74 3.63 17.69
N GLU A 71 -21.86 4.61 17.54
CA GLU A 71 -22.21 6.03 17.64
C GLU A 71 -23.26 6.46 16.63
N ARG A 72 -23.15 5.98 15.38
CA ARG A 72 -24.12 6.26 14.31
C ARG A 72 -25.47 5.60 14.61
N GLU A 73 -25.49 4.38 15.12
CA GLU A 73 -26.71 3.68 15.54
C GLU A 73 -27.43 4.45 16.65
N VAL A 74 -26.70 4.80 17.72
CA VAL A 74 -27.25 5.61 18.81
C VAL A 74 -27.76 6.98 18.32
N ARG A 75 -27.05 7.62 17.37
CA ARG A 75 -27.49 8.90 16.81
C ARG A 75 -28.76 8.77 15.96
N ARG A 76 -28.90 7.66 15.23
CA ARG A 76 -30.12 7.33 14.45
C ARG A 76 -31.29 7.07 15.38
N GLU A 77 -31.08 6.33 16.47
CA GLU A 77 -32.10 6.08 17.50
C GLU A 77 -32.52 7.36 18.22
N LYS A 78 -31.58 8.28 18.47
CA LYS A 78 -31.84 9.58 19.11
C LYS A 78 -32.42 10.64 18.16
N GLY A 79 -32.64 10.34 16.88
CA GLY A 79 -33.23 11.27 15.91
C GLY A 79 -32.41 12.53 15.62
N VAL A 80 -31.13 12.57 16.00
CA VAL A 80 -30.28 13.77 15.81
C VAL A 80 -29.73 13.78 14.38
N SER A 81 -30.49 14.35 13.46
CA SER A 81 -30.02 14.74 12.13
C SER A 81 -28.81 15.68 12.24
N PRO A 82 -27.71 15.47 11.50
CA PRO A 82 -26.65 16.47 11.40
C PRO A 82 -27.23 17.66 10.65
N THR A 83 -27.48 18.77 11.36
CA THR A 83 -27.55 20.08 10.71
C THR A 83 -26.19 20.33 10.07
N ALA A 84 -26.13 20.13 8.75
CA ALA A 84 -25.07 20.67 7.93
C ALA A 84 -25.25 22.19 7.92
N SER A 85 -24.44 22.89 8.71
CA SER A 85 -24.24 24.34 8.53
C SER A 85 -23.16 24.50 7.46
N ALA A 86 -23.59 25.10 6.34
CA ALA A 86 -22.76 25.56 5.23
C ALA A 86 -21.96 26.80 5.61
#